data_AF-A0A496WTL3-F1
#
_entry.id   AF-A0A496WTL3-F1
#
_cell.length_a   1.000
_cell.length_b   1.000
_cell.length_c   1.000
_cell.angle_alpha   90.00
_cell.angle_beta   90.00
_cell.angle_gamma   90.00
#
_symmetry.space_group_name_H-M   'P 1'
#
loop_
_entity.id
_entity.type
_entity.pdbx_description
1 polymer ?
#
loop_
_entity_poly.entity_id
_entity_poly.type
_entity_poly.pdbx_seq_one_letter_code
_entity_poly.pdbx_strand_id
1 'polypeptide(L)'
;MINLKNLIKGTIPFVALTSISPVQAIQVLDPLPTPNCGTTQANNCVQFGDFSVYSLGLLNVQAEYEDTGTIPTQNPTPGDPYYVKSAPGELGLDGYIVYGTGTNNKGVVTNGDGDEIDDAQEQPNGSSSSTFTVSNITETDPDFTSIGDIDSSWSGLLSAVRSELDEGSYDDGKFVIYFNLNETGSSTVDPDNTAGLAPIDLLAWFHVTLIDLDVGGLAPVDYYLTGAVGSPTPTDKPSAITDDEWVTVHGTICVSATAGFLGFGECSDAQKVDGGVDVNQNLGANTAAFAMYNEDLSNKVLDSAYDVIHGEWMFAEINNGYEQEFSALTPFDGPRREVPEPGTLLLLGLGLAGIGYRRHKIA
;
A
#
# COMPACT_ATOMS: atom_id res chain seq x y z
N MET A 1 25.63 -83.85 -6.52
CA MET A 1 24.99 -83.03 -7.58
C MET A 1 24.00 -82.11 -6.92
N ILE A 2 24.28 -80.81 -6.93
CA ILE A 2 23.68 -79.79 -6.05
C ILE A 2 22.35 -79.31 -6.67
N ASN A 3 21.29 -79.34 -5.86
CA ASN A 3 19.93 -79.00 -6.23
C ASN A 3 19.63 -77.55 -5.80
N LEU A 4 19.58 -76.64 -6.76
CA LEU A 4 19.31 -75.21 -6.57
C LEU A 4 17.79 -74.97 -6.48
N LYS A 5 17.23 -75.12 -5.28
CA LYS A 5 15.86 -74.67 -4.95
C LYS A 5 15.90 -73.95 -3.61
N ASN A 6 16.23 -72.65 -3.62
CA ASN A 6 15.91 -71.69 -2.55
C ASN A 6 16.17 -70.27 -3.09
N LEU A 7 15.25 -69.78 -3.93
CA LEU A 7 15.22 -68.38 -4.33
C LEU A 7 14.45 -67.61 -3.24
N ILE A 8 15.20 -66.80 -2.51
CA ILE A 8 14.78 -66.00 -1.37
C ILE A 8 13.71 -64.99 -1.84
N LYS A 9 12.49 -65.11 -1.30
CA LYS A 9 11.43 -64.11 -1.41
C LYS A 9 11.81 -62.91 -0.52
N GLY A 10 12.52 -61.93 -1.07
CA GLY A 10 12.80 -60.67 -0.42
C GLY A 10 11.64 -59.69 -0.64
N THR A 11 10.87 -59.43 0.42
CA THR A 11 9.86 -58.36 0.44
C THR A 11 10.60 -57.02 0.49
N ILE A 12 10.57 -56.25 -0.60
CA ILE A 12 11.12 -54.89 -0.64
C ILE A 12 10.10 -53.96 0.03
N PRO A 13 10.42 -53.29 1.15
CA PRO A 13 9.53 -52.30 1.72
C PRO A 13 9.46 -51.09 0.77
N PHE A 14 8.27 -50.83 0.26
CA PHE A 14 7.96 -49.64 -0.52
C PHE A 14 7.90 -48.46 0.46
N VAL A 15 8.98 -47.70 0.58
CA VAL A 15 8.98 -46.44 1.34
C VAL A 15 8.31 -45.40 0.46
N ALA A 16 7.04 -45.10 0.74
CA ALA A 16 6.36 -43.97 0.15
C ALA A 16 6.98 -42.68 0.71
N LEU A 17 7.87 -42.05 -0.06
CA LEU A 17 8.25 -40.65 0.19
C LEU A 17 7.06 -39.78 -0.21
N THR A 18 6.23 -39.41 0.75
CA THR A 18 5.33 -38.27 0.59
C THR A 18 6.18 -37.00 0.72
N SER A 19 6.71 -36.51 -0.40
CA SER A 19 7.23 -35.15 -0.46
C SER A 19 6.04 -34.21 -0.43
N ILE A 20 5.66 -33.77 0.76
CA ILE A 20 4.74 -32.66 0.94
C ILE A 20 5.59 -31.43 0.63
N SER A 21 5.55 -30.95 -0.61
CA SER A 21 6.05 -29.61 -0.88
C SER A 21 5.18 -28.64 -0.06
N PRO A 22 5.77 -27.69 0.68
CA PRO A 22 4.96 -26.63 1.28
C PRO A 22 4.33 -25.87 0.11
N VAL A 23 3.02 -26.01 -0.03
CA VAL A 23 2.23 -25.05 -0.80
C VAL A 23 2.40 -23.75 -0.04
N GLN A 24 3.11 -22.78 -0.63
CA GLN A 24 3.07 -21.43 -0.11
C GLN A 24 1.62 -20.98 -0.26
N ALA A 25 0.94 -20.81 0.87
CA ALA A 25 -0.40 -20.26 0.86
C ALA A 25 -0.30 -18.88 0.21
N ILE A 26 -1.09 -18.68 -0.85
CA ILE A 26 -1.36 -17.34 -1.38
C ILE A 26 -1.96 -16.57 -0.21
N GLN A 27 -1.26 -15.55 0.27
CA GLN A 27 -1.83 -14.61 1.21
C GLN A 27 -2.78 -13.72 0.43
N VAL A 28 -4.06 -14.06 0.51
CA VAL A 28 -5.11 -13.10 0.23
C VAL A 28 -5.00 -12.08 1.36
N LEU A 29 -4.57 -10.87 1.03
CA LEU A 29 -4.70 -9.72 1.93
C LEU A 29 -6.18 -9.61 2.28
N ASP A 30 -6.53 -9.70 3.56
CA ASP A 30 -7.91 -9.55 3.99
C ASP A 30 -8.38 -8.15 3.56
N PRO A 31 -9.55 -7.98 2.90
CA PRO A 31 -10.04 -6.66 2.60
C PRO A 31 -9.99 -5.75 3.84
N LEU A 32 -9.69 -4.47 3.63
CA LEU A 32 -9.72 -3.49 4.72
C LEU A 32 -11.01 -3.70 5.55
N PRO A 33 -10.87 -3.78 6.88
CA PRO A 33 -12.02 -4.08 7.73
C PRO A 33 -13.07 -2.99 7.56
N THR A 34 -14.34 -3.35 7.74
CA THR A 34 -15.44 -2.38 7.61
C THR A 34 -15.14 -1.14 8.46
N PRO A 35 -15.23 0.09 7.90
CA PRO A 35 -14.87 1.30 8.62
C PRO A 35 -15.64 1.41 9.94
N ASN A 36 -14.89 1.47 11.04
CA ASN A 36 -15.38 1.80 12.37
C ASN A 36 -14.49 2.92 12.91
N CYS A 37 -14.70 4.14 12.42
CA CYS A 37 -13.78 5.22 12.70
C CYS A 37 -14.02 5.90 14.05
N GLY A 38 -12.93 6.27 14.72
CA GLY A 38 -12.93 6.92 16.03
C GLY A 38 -11.58 6.79 16.72
N THR A 39 -11.50 7.16 17.99
CA THR A 39 -10.23 7.20 18.75
C THR A 39 -10.21 6.21 19.93
N THR A 40 -11.06 5.19 19.90
CA THR A 40 -11.12 4.15 20.95
C THR A 40 -10.49 2.85 20.49
N GLN A 41 -10.22 1.91 21.42
CA GLN A 41 -9.65 0.59 21.13
C GLN A 41 -10.38 -0.21 20.05
N ALA A 42 -11.70 -0.06 19.95
CA ALA A 42 -12.52 -0.81 19.00
C ALA A 42 -12.50 -0.21 17.58
N ASN A 43 -11.95 1.00 17.43
CA ASN A 43 -11.87 1.67 16.16
C ASN A 43 -10.68 1.17 15.34
N ASN A 44 -10.87 1.11 14.03
CA ASN A 44 -9.88 0.62 13.07
C ASN A 44 -9.44 1.71 12.08
N CYS A 45 -10.09 2.88 12.11
CA CYS A 45 -9.77 4.03 11.27
C CYS A 45 -10.05 5.35 12.01
N VAL A 46 -9.64 6.45 11.39
CA VAL A 46 -10.01 7.81 11.74
C VAL A 46 -10.67 8.44 10.52
N GLN A 47 -11.71 9.25 10.74
CA GLN A 47 -12.37 9.96 9.65
C GLN A 47 -11.67 11.31 9.43
N PHE A 48 -11.22 11.56 8.20
CA PHE A 48 -10.67 12.85 7.75
C PHE A 48 -11.41 13.27 6.49
N GLY A 49 -12.13 14.39 6.56
CA GLY A 49 -13.07 14.81 5.51
C GLY A 49 -13.98 13.65 5.07
N ASP A 50 -13.87 13.28 3.81
CA ASP A 50 -14.65 12.22 3.17
C ASP A 50 -14.03 10.82 3.33
N PHE A 51 -12.79 10.70 3.81
CA PHE A 51 -12.06 9.44 3.86
C PHE A 51 -12.04 8.79 5.25
N SER A 52 -12.22 7.47 5.25
CA SER A 52 -11.80 6.61 6.35
C SER A 52 -10.33 6.27 6.17
N VAL A 53 -9.48 6.73 7.08
CA VAL A 53 -8.03 6.53 7.03
C VAL A 53 -7.60 5.49 8.06
N TYR A 54 -6.94 4.46 7.58
CA TYR A 54 -6.44 3.34 8.35
C TYR A 54 -4.94 3.49 8.54
N SER A 55 -4.47 3.28 9.77
CA SER A 55 -3.07 3.03 10.07
C SER A 55 -2.81 1.53 9.90
N LEU A 56 -2.05 1.13 8.88
CA LEU A 56 -1.75 -0.28 8.62
C LEU A 56 -0.88 -0.87 9.73
N GLY A 57 -0.02 -0.06 10.35
CA GLY A 57 0.71 -0.43 11.56
C GLY A 57 -0.22 -0.74 12.75
N LEU A 58 -1.25 0.09 12.99
CA LEU A 58 -2.24 -0.16 14.06
C LEU A 58 -3.05 -1.42 13.80
N LEU A 59 -3.51 -1.62 12.56
CA LEU A 59 -4.28 -2.82 12.20
C LEU A 59 -3.46 -4.09 12.42
N ASN A 60 -2.16 -4.10 12.05
CA ASN A 60 -1.27 -5.22 12.31
C ASN A 60 -1.07 -5.45 13.83
N VAL A 61 -0.88 -4.38 14.62
CA VAL A 61 -0.82 -4.47 16.09
C VAL A 61 -2.10 -5.08 16.67
N GLN A 62 -3.26 -4.65 16.19
CA GLN A 62 -4.56 -5.17 16.66
C GLN A 62 -4.73 -6.66 16.32
N ALA A 63 -4.39 -7.06 15.09
CA ALA A 63 -4.46 -8.46 14.67
C ALA A 63 -3.49 -9.36 15.43
N GLU A 64 -2.23 -8.95 15.60
CA GLU A 64 -1.25 -9.74 16.35
C GLU A 64 -1.60 -9.82 17.83
N TYR A 65 -2.15 -8.75 18.41
CA TYR A 65 -2.62 -8.77 19.79
C TYR A 65 -3.81 -9.73 19.97
N GLU A 66 -4.75 -9.78 19.02
CA GLU A 66 -5.86 -10.73 19.06
C GLU A 66 -5.38 -12.19 19.03
N ASP A 67 -4.34 -12.49 18.23
CA ASP A 67 -3.77 -13.84 18.12
C ASP A 67 -2.87 -14.22 19.32
N THR A 68 -1.99 -13.31 19.75
CA THR A 68 -0.89 -13.62 20.68
C THR A 68 -1.09 -13.07 22.10
N GLY A 69 -1.96 -12.06 22.26
CA GLY A 69 -2.09 -11.29 23.51
C GLY A 69 -0.92 -10.34 23.79
N THR A 70 -0.04 -10.08 22.82
CA THR A 70 1.11 -9.17 22.95
C THR A 70 1.14 -8.12 21.84
N ILE A 71 1.64 -6.92 22.15
CA ILE A 71 1.87 -5.88 21.13
C ILE A 71 3.19 -6.21 20.41
N PRO A 72 3.22 -6.21 19.06
CA PRO A 72 4.46 -6.41 18.32
C PRO A 72 5.49 -5.34 18.63
N THR A 73 6.76 -5.74 18.63
CA THR A 73 7.90 -4.82 18.74
C THR A 73 8.61 -4.58 17.41
N GLN A 74 8.07 -5.11 16.32
CA GLN A 74 8.63 -5.02 14.98
C GLN A 74 7.61 -4.39 14.04
N ASN A 75 8.11 -3.71 13.02
CA ASN A 75 7.27 -3.23 11.93
C ASN A 75 6.65 -4.42 11.17
N PRO A 76 5.51 -4.22 10.50
CA PRO A 76 4.92 -5.22 9.63
C PRO A 76 5.90 -5.72 8.57
N THR A 77 5.82 -7.01 8.25
CA THR A 77 6.65 -7.74 7.31
C THR A 77 5.81 -8.58 6.34
N PRO A 78 6.37 -9.04 5.20
CA PRO A 78 5.66 -9.95 4.32
C PRO A 78 5.22 -11.21 5.08
N GLY A 79 3.91 -11.44 5.16
CA GLY A 79 3.33 -12.44 6.06
C GLY A 79 2.26 -11.86 6.97
N ASP A 80 2.33 -10.57 7.29
CA ASP A 80 1.41 -9.95 8.24
C ASP A 80 0.09 -9.54 7.56
N PRO A 81 -1.06 -9.60 8.25
CA PRO A 81 -2.38 -9.49 7.63
C PRO A 81 -2.64 -8.19 6.87
N TYR A 82 -2.01 -7.09 7.31
CA TYR A 82 -2.18 -5.76 6.70
C TYR A 82 -0.84 -5.21 6.19
N TYR A 83 0.07 -6.10 5.79
CA TYR A 83 1.30 -5.71 5.13
C TYR A 83 1.04 -5.46 3.64
N VAL A 84 1.19 -4.20 3.21
CA VAL A 84 1.05 -3.80 1.80
C VAL A 84 2.42 -3.45 1.25
N LYS A 85 2.88 -4.21 0.25
CA LYS A 85 4.15 -3.97 -0.43
C LYS A 85 4.05 -2.70 -1.26
N SER A 86 5.08 -1.86 -1.17
CA SER A 86 5.15 -0.63 -1.96
C SER A 86 6.56 -0.34 -2.48
N ALA A 87 7.48 -1.29 -2.35
CA ALA A 87 8.84 -1.10 -2.86
C ALA A 87 8.76 -0.73 -4.35
N PRO A 88 9.63 0.17 -4.87
CA PRO A 88 9.61 0.55 -6.28
C PRO A 88 9.59 -0.63 -7.27
N GLY A 89 10.26 -1.74 -6.98
CA GLY A 89 10.22 -2.92 -7.87
C GLY A 89 8.86 -3.64 -7.92
N GLU A 90 7.98 -3.38 -6.95
CA GLU A 90 6.67 -4.02 -6.80
C GLU A 90 5.55 -3.10 -7.32
N LEU A 91 5.65 -1.79 -7.11
CA LEU A 91 4.66 -0.82 -7.61
C LEU A 91 4.64 -0.73 -9.14
N GLY A 92 5.75 -1.07 -9.80
CA GLY A 92 5.82 -1.07 -11.27
C GLY A 92 5.33 -2.35 -11.93
N LEU A 93 4.39 -3.04 -11.28
CA LEU A 93 3.72 -4.22 -11.80
C LEU A 93 2.25 -3.89 -12.02
N ASP A 94 1.61 -4.61 -12.93
CA ASP A 94 0.20 -4.40 -13.27
C ASP A 94 -0.72 -4.51 -12.03
N GLY A 95 -1.80 -3.72 -12.00
CA GLY A 95 -2.74 -3.66 -10.87
C GLY A 95 -2.49 -2.55 -9.86
N TYR A 96 -1.53 -1.66 -10.14
CA TYR A 96 -1.28 -0.45 -9.36
C TYR A 96 -1.41 0.80 -10.23
N ILE A 97 -1.90 1.88 -9.63
CA ILE A 97 -1.75 3.23 -10.18
C ILE A 97 -0.84 4.01 -9.24
N VAL A 98 0.28 4.53 -9.72
CA VAL A 98 1.21 5.31 -8.91
C VAL A 98 1.00 6.80 -9.18
N TYR A 99 0.50 7.52 -8.17
CA TYR A 99 0.25 8.95 -8.26
C TYR A 99 1.51 9.76 -8.03
N GLY A 100 2.32 9.35 -7.05
CA GLY A 100 3.52 10.06 -6.66
C GLY A 100 4.59 9.11 -6.14
N THR A 101 5.84 9.36 -6.50
CA THR A 101 6.95 8.51 -6.06
C THR A 101 8.27 9.27 -6.03
N GLY A 102 9.12 8.97 -5.04
CA GLY A 102 10.49 9.49 -4.98
C GLY A 102 11.47 8.75 -5.89
N THR A 103 11.04 7.72 -6.63
CA THR A 103 11.91 6.94 -7.52
C THR A 103 11.82 7.41 -8.97
N ASN A 104 12.88 7.21 -9.75
CA ASN A 104 12.88 7.40 -11.20
C ASN A 104 12.92 6.06 -11.96
N ASN A 105 12.56 4.96 -11.29
CA ASN A 105 12.49 3.66 -11.92
C ASN A 105 11.37 3.66 -12.95
N LYS A 106 11.72 3.45 -14.22
CA LYS A 106 10.77 3.52 -15.35
C LYS A 106 9.44 2.78 -15.10
N GLY A 107 9.47 1.58 -14.51
CA GLY A 107 8.24 0.82 -14.27
C GLY A 107 7.31 1.42 -13.22
N VAL A 108 7.76 2.33 -12.36
CA VAL A 108 6.98 2.94 -11.27
C VAL A 108 6.43 4.30 -11.66
N VAL A 109 7.17 5.00 -12.51
CA VAL A 109 6.82 6.36 -12.91
C VAL A 109 5.83 6.36 -14.07
N THR A 110 5.72 5.27 -14.83
CA THR A 110 4.77 5.17 -15.94
C THR A 110 3.50 4.42 -15.53
N ASN A 111 2.33 5.01 -15.73
CA ASN A 111 1.04 4.34 -15.51
C ASN A 111 0.40 3.92 -16.85
N GLY A 112 0.23 2.62 -17.07
CA GLY A 112 -0.44 2.10 -18.28
C GLY A 112 0.20 2.51 -19.61
N ASP A 113 -0.61 2.51 -20.67
CA ASP A 113 -0.23 3.06 -21.99
C ASP A 113 -0.45 4.60 -21.95
N GLY A 114 0.66 5.34 -21.89
CA GLY A 114 0.79 6.74 -21.44
C GLY A 114 0.01 7.87 -22.15
N ASP A 115 -1.00 7.59 -22.96
CA ASP A 115 -1.88 8.62 -23.53
C ASP A 115 -3.19 8.81 -22.72
N GLU A 116 -3.48 7.92 -21.76
CA GLU A 116 -4.77 7.84 -21.07
C GLU A 116 -4.72 8.00 -19.54
N ILE A 117 -3.52 7.97 -18.95
CA ILE A 117 -3.28 8.15 -17.51
C ILE A 117 -1.99 8.94 -17.34
N ASP A 118 -1.99 9.93 -16.45
CA ASP A 118 -0.77 10.68 -16.10
C ASP A 118 0.26 9.75 -15.47
N ASP A 119 1.53 10.06 -15.76
CA ASP A 119 2.66 9.45 -15.08
C ASP A 119 2.76 9.93 -13.62
N ALA A 120 3.50 9.19 -12.81
CA ALA A 120 3.67 9.52 -11.41
C ALA A 120 4.40 10.87 -11.24
N GLN A 121 3.97 11.64 -10.25
CA GLN A 121 4.64 12.86 -9.83
C GLN A 121 5.95 12.53 -9.10
N GLU A 122 7.04 13.20 -9.46
CA GLU A 122 8.33 13.16 -8.77
C GLU A 122 8.17 13.82 -7.39
N GLN A 123 8.00 12.97 -6.38
CA GLN A 123 8.02 13.41 -4.98
C GLN A 123 9.45 13.81 -4.60
N PRO A 124 9.63 14.74 -3.64
CA PRO A 124 10.96 15.14 -3.18
C PRO A 124 11.79 13.90 -2.82
N ASN A 125 13.07 13.77 -3.17
CA ASN A 125 13.84 12.58 -2.74
C ASN A 125 15.24 13.01 -2.32
N GLY A 126 15.50 13.02 -1.01
CA GLY A 126 16.74 13.55 -0.46
C GLY A 126 16.97 15.04 -0.76
N SER A 127 15.90 15.76 -1.12
CA SER A 127 15.91 17.20 -1.36
C SER A 127 15.73 17.96 -0.04
N SER A 128 16.11 19.25 -0.02
CA SER A 128 15.82 20.14 1.12
C SER A 128 14.44 20.79 1.06
N SER A 129 13.57 20.38 0.12
CA SER A 129 12.22 20.93 0.05
C SER A 129 11.37 20.37 1.17
N SER A 130 10.81 21.25 1.99
CA SER A 130 9.85 20.89 3.03
C SER A 130 8.40 20.91 2.56
N THR A 131 8.17 21.16 1.27
CA THR A 131 6.83 21.20 0.67
C THR A 131 6.79 20.48 -0.66
N PHE A 132 5.61 19.95 -0.99
CA PHE A 132 5.28 19.40 -2.29
C PHE A 132 3.87 19.85 -2.69
N THR A 133 3.67 20.05 -4.00
CA THR A 133 2.36 20.31 -4.60
C THR A 133 2.38 19.73 -6.01
N VAL A 134 1.31 19.04 -6.38
CA VAL A 134 1.14 18.49 -7.73
C VAL A 134 1.20 19.60 -8.77
N SER A 135 1.91 19.33 -9.88
CA SER A 135 2.04 20.26 -10.99
C SER A 135 2.65 19.58 -12.22
N ASN A 136 2.46 20.17 -13.39
CA ASN A 136 3.12 19.75 -14.63
C ASN A 136 4.66 19.78 -14.60
N ILE A 137 5.28 20.46 -13.63
CA ILE A 137 6.75 20.45 -13.47
C ILE A 137 7.23 19.29 -12.62
N THR A 138 6.36 18.72 -11.78
CA THR A 138 6.65 17.55 -10.95
C THR A 138 6.26 16.26 -11.65
N GLU A 139 5.47 16.33 -12.72
CA GLU A 139 5.18 15.17 -13.55
C GLU A 139 6.43 14.68 -14.28
N THR A 140 6.67 13.36 -14.24
CA THR A 140 7.88 12.77 -14.80
C THR A 140 7.86 12.68 -16.33
N ASP A 141 6.67 12.54 -16.94
CA ASP A 141 6.46 12.65 -18.39
C ASP A 141 4.99 13.07 -18.68
N PRO A 142 4.71 14.36 -18.96
CA PRO A 142 3.35 14.82 -19.25
C PRO A 142 2.93 14.38 -20.66
N ASP A 143 2.43 13.16 -20.79
CA ASP A 143 1.96 12.58 -22.06
C ASP A 143 0.44 12.36 -22.11
N PHE A 144 -0.32 12.80 -21.10
CA PHE A 144 -1.78 12.79 -21.11
C PHE A 144 -2.35 13.85 -22.06
N THR A 145 -2.21 13.60 -23.36
CA THR A 145 -2.64 14.51 -24.43
C THR A 145 -4.15 14.46 -24.70
N SER A 146 -4.88 13.66 -23.92
CA SER A 146 -6.31 13.41 -24.04
C SER A 146 -7.18 14.56 -23.50
N ILE A 147 -8.49 14.50 -23.77
CA ILE A 147 -9.44 15.44 -23.16
C ILE A 147 -9.54 15.11 -21.68
N GLY A 148 -9.29 16.11 -20.83
CA GLY A 148 -9.44 15.97 -19.39
C GLY A 148 -8.23 16.49 -18.64
N ASP A 149 -7.04 16.49 -19.23
CA ASP A 149 -5.80 16.88 -18.55
C ASP A 149 -5.85 18.30 -17.94
N ILE A 150 -5.27 18.44 -16.74
CA ILE A 150 -5.14 19.69 -16.01
C ILE A 150 -3.74 19.76 -15.40
N ASP A 151 -2.95 20.76 -15.82
CA ASP A 151 -1.56 21.02 -15.39
C ASP A 151 -1.31 21.03 -13.85
N SER A 152 -2.35 21.14 -13.01
CA SER A 152 -2.23 21.22 -11.56
C SER A 152 -2.75 19.99 -10.81
N SER A 153 -3.08 18.91 -11.52
CA SER A 153 -3.56 17.66 -10.94
C SER A 153 -2.93 16.47 -11.66
N TRP A 154 -2.88 15.33 -10.98
CA TRP A 154 -2.74 14.05 -11.65
C TRP A 154 -4.09 13.66 -12.23
N SER A 155 -4.13 13.15 -13.45
CA SER A 155 -5.33 12.87 -14.22
C SER A 155 -5.31 11.45 -14.78
N GLY A 156 -6.50 10.91 -15.04
CA GLY A 156 -6.62 9.68 -15.81
C GLY A 156 -8.03 9.42 -16.30
N LEU A 157 -8.14 8.86 -17.50
CA LEU A 157 -9.42 8.32 -17.98
C LEU A 157 -9.81 7.13 -17.11
N LEU A 158 -11.01 7.17 -16.53
CA LEU A 158 -11.51 6.10 -15.68
C LEU A 158 -11.58 4.76 -16.42
N SER A 159 -11.76 4.74 -17.75
CA SER A 159 -11.66 3.51 -18.54
C SER A 159 -10.27 2.88 -18.50
N ALA A 160 -9.22 3.70 -18.58
CA ALA A 160 -7.83 3.25 -18.53
C ALA A 160 -7.43 2.86 -17.11
N VAL A 161 -7.78 3.70 -16.13
CA VAL A 161 -7.58 3.41 -14.70
C VAL A 161 -8.23 2.08 -14.31
N ARG A 162 -9.47 1.83 -14.75
CA ARG A 162 -10.14 0.54 -14.54
C ARG A 162 -9.39 -0.60 -15.21
N SER A 163 -8.93 -0.43 -16.46
CA SER A 163 -8.18 -1.47 -17.16
C SER A 163 -6.91 -1.86 -16.40
N GLU A 164 -6.12 -0.87 -15.98
CA GLU A 164 -4.87 -1.08 -15.24
C GLU A 164 -5.12 -1.75 -13.88
N LEU A 165 -6.18 -1.34 -13.17
CA LEU A 165 -6.58 -1.96 -11.91
C LEU A 165 -7.17 -3.37 -12.09
N ASP A 166 -7.86 -3.65 -13.21
CA ASP A 166 -8.52 -4.94 -13.48
C ASP A 166 -7.51 -6.08 -13.70
N GLU A 167 -6.29 -5.76 -14.16
CA GLU A 167 -5.21 -6.75 -14.32
C GLU A 167 -4.81 -7.42 -12.98
N GLY A 168 -5.13 -6.81 -11.84
CA GLY A 168 -4.93 -7.34 -10.49
C GLY A 168 -6.21 -7.72 -9.72
N SER A 169 -7.40 -7.61 -10.34
CA SER A 169 -8.68 -7.48 -9.62
C SER A 169 -9.39 -8.77 -9.20
N TYR A 170 -10.29 -8.59 -8.24
CA TYR A 170 -11.37 -9.48 -7.82
C TYR A 170 -12.72 -8.85 -8.15
N ASP A 171 -13.75 -9.67 -8.41
CA ASP A 171 -15.11 -9.20 -8.72
C ASP A 171 -15.72 -8.27 -7.63
N ASP A 172 -15.14 -8.23 -6.42
CA ASP A 172 -15.53 -7.42 -5.27
C ASP A 172 -14.42 -6.47 -4.76
N GLY A 173 -13.41 -6.20 -5.60
CA GLY A 173 -12.30 -5.31 -5.29
C GLY A 173 -12.77 -3.90 -4.89
N LYS A 174 -12.10 -3.32 -3.90
CA LYS A 174 -12.29 -1.92 -3.48
C LYS A 174 -11.12 -1.08 -3.93
N PHE A 175 -11.39 0.08 -4.52
CA PHE A 175 -10.37 1.07 -4.81
C PHE A 175 -9.90 1.71 -3.52
N VAL A 176 -8.62 1.54 -3.20
CA VAL A 176 -7.97 2.03 -1.99
C VAL A 176 -6.72 2.79 -2.38
N ILE A 177 -6.54 3.97 -1.78
CA ILE A 177 -5.32 4.78 -1.94
C ILE A 177 -4.41 4.49 -0.77
N TYR A 178 -3.15 4.18 -1.06
CA TYR A 178 -2.11 3.85 -0.10
C TYR A 178 -1.06 4.95 -0.06
N PHE A 179 -0.53 5.17 1.13
CA PHE A 179 0.50 6.16 1.37
C PHE A 179 1.66 5.57 2.17
N ASN A 180 2.87 5.78 1.67
CA ASN A 180 4.11 5.50 2.37
C ASN A 180 4.58 6.74 3.12
N LEU A 181 4.80 6.59 4.42
CA LEU A 181 5.51 7.58 5.22
C LEU A 181 6.98 7.16 5.35
N ASN A 182 7.91 8.01 4.92
CA ASN A 182 9.35 7.72 4.93
C ASN A 182 10.21 8.91 5.37
N GLU A 183 9.76 9.63 6.39
CA GLU A 183 10.49 10.73 6.99
C GLU A 183 11.82 10.26 7.62
N THR A 184 12.89 11.05 7.59
CA THR A 184 14.18 10.60 8.17
C THR A 184 14.25 10.70 9.68
N GLY A 185 13.35 11.47 10.30
CA GLY A 185 13.46 11.76 11.72
C GLY A 185 14.70 12.57 12.06
N SER A 186 15.29 13.29 11.10
CA SER A 186 16.49 14.07 11.36
C SER A 186 16.17 15.14 12.40
N SER A 187 16.77 14.99 13.59
CA SER A 187 16.50 15.84 14.76
C SER A 187 17.07 17.25 14.63
N THR A 188 17.75 17.56 13.54
CA THR A 188 18.00 18.95 13.17
C THR A 188 16.63 19.48 12.82
N VAL A 189 16.02 20.20 13.78
CA VAL A 189 14.88 21.09 13.56
C VAL A 189 15.05 21.63 12.15
N ASP A 190 14.23 21.14 11.22
CA ASP A 190 14.17 21.75 9.92
C ASP A 190 13.93 23.23 10.23
N PRO A 191 14.83 24.15 9.83
CA PRO A 191 14.62 25.57 10.09
C PRO A 191 13.24 26.04 9.60
N ASP A 192 12.62 25.28 8.70
CA ASP A 192 11.29 25.52 8.16
C ASP A 192 10.16 24.71 8.83
N ASN A 193 10.44 23.82 9.81
CA ASN A 193 9.43 23.19 10.70
C ASN A 193 8.88 24.24 11.68
N THR A 194 8.13 25.16 11.10
CA THR A 194 7.45 26.25 11.77
C THR A 194 6.18 25.77 12.47
N ALA A 195 5.64 24.63 12.03
CA ALA A 195 4.47 24.00 12.61
C ALA A 195 4.73 23.46 14.04
N GLY A 196 5.95 22.99 14.33
CA GLY A 196 6.31 22.38 15.62
C GLY A 196 5.96 20.89 15.69
N LEU A 197 5.99 20.21 14.54
CA LEU A 197 5.72 18.79 14.41
C LEU A 197 6.87 17.94 14.96
N ALA A 198 6.56 16.68 15.30
CA ALA A 198 7.61 15.71 15.57
C ALA A 198 8.46 15.48 14.30
N PRO A 199 9.74 15.09 14.40
CA PRO A 199 10.63 14.95 13.24
C PRO A 199 10.22 13.91 12.19
N ILE A 200 9.20 13.09 12.45
CA ILE A 200 8.71 12.06 11.53
C ILE A 200 7.23 12.26 11.18
N ASP A 201 6.67 13.41 11.56
CA ASP A 201 5.32 13.80 11.23
C ASP A 201 5.36 14.79 10.06
N LEU A 202 4.34 14.77 9.21
CA LEU A 202 4.14 15.74 8.13
C LEU A 202 2.70 16.24 8.09
N LEU A 203 2.44 17.26 7.29
CA LEU A 203 1.09 17.73 6.97
C LEU A 203 0.72 17.31 5.56
N ALA A 204 -0.47 16.76 5.39
CA ALA A 204 -1.00 16.32 4.10
C ALA A 204 -2.37 16.96 3.83
N TRP A 205 -2.62 17.26 2.57
CA TRP A 205 -3.93 17.59 2.03
C TRP A 205 -4.11 16.84 0.72
N PHE A 206 -5.32 16.36 0.46
CA PHE A 206 -5.63 15.56 -0.71
C PHE A 206 -7.07 15.82 -1.19
N HIS A 207 -7.27 15.90 -2.50
CA HIS A 207 -8.56 16.13 -3.15
C HIS A 207 -8.67 15.29 -4.41
N VAL A 208 -9.82 14.64 -4.57
CA VAL A 208 -10.17 13.89 -5.78
C VAL A 208 -11.41 14.47 -6.40
N THR A 209 -11.38 14.67 -7.72
CA THR A 209 -12.54 15.08 -8.50
C THR A 209 -12.87 14.04 -9.56
N LEU A 210 -14.14 13.71 -9.74
CA LEU A 210 -14.62 12.92 -10.88
C LEU A 210 -15.43 13.81 -11.84
N ILE A 211 -15.13 13.72 -13.13
CA ILE A 211 -15.76 14.53 -14.19
C ILE A 211 -16.34 13.64 -15.29
N ASP A 212 -17.53 14.02 -15.77
CA ASP A 212 -18.17 13.46 -16.96
C ASP A 212 -18.01 14.48 -18.11
N LEU A 213 -17.46 14.04 -19.22
CA LEU A 213 -17.12 14.88 -20.38
C LEU A 213 -18.30 15.03 -21.35
N ASP A 214 -19.39 14.27 -21.18
CA ASP A 214 -20.56 14.35 -22.04
C ASP A 214 -21.35 15.66 -21.85
N VAL A 215 -21.86 16.20 -22.95
CA VAL A 215 -22.68 17.43 -22.93
C VAL A 215 -23.99 17.18 -22.20
N GLY A 216 -24.13 17.76 -21.01
CA GLY A 216 -25.29 17.55 -20.14
C GLY A 216 -25.19 16.26 -19.31
N GLY A 217 -23.97 15.72 -19.17
CA GLY A 217 -23.64 14.60 -18.30
C GLY A 217 -23.79 14.90 -16.81
N LEU A 218 -23.20 14.04 -15.99
CA LEU A 218 -23.21 14.13 -14.54
C LEU A 218 -22.50 15.40 -14.05
N ALA A 219 -22.95 15.92 -12.91
CA ALA A 219 -22.22 17.00 -12.24
C ALA A 219 -20.91 16.45 -11.65
N PRO A 220 -19.81 17.24 -11.63
CA PRO A 220 -18.59 16.86 -10.94
C PRO A 220 -18.83 16.50 -9.47
N VAL A 221 -18.02 15.59 -8.95
CA VAL A 221 -18.06 15.17 -7.53
C VAL A 221 -16.66 15.24 -6.95
N ASP A 222 -16.57 15.87 -5.79
CA ASP A 222 -15.33 16.12 -5.05
C ASP A 222 -15.26 15.29 -3.77
N TYR A 223 -14.05 14.84 -3.42
CA TYR A 223 -13.75 14.17 -2.16
C TYR A 223 -12.50 14.78 -1.55
N TYR A 224 -12.56 15.15 -0.28
CA TYR A 224 -11.47 15.83 0.41
C TYR A 224 -10.94 15.03 1.59
N LEU A 225 -9.63 14.98 1.72
CA LEU A 225 -8.93 14.62 2.94
C LEU A 225 -8.54 15.90 3.67
N THR A 226 -9.30 16.26 4.71
CA THR A 226 -9.08 17.49 5.48
C THR A 226 -9.24 17.24 6.98
N GLY A 227 -8.63 18.11 7.79
CA GLY A 227 -8.79 18.13 9.25
C GLY A 227 -10.21 18.56 9.69
N ALA A 228 -10.91 19.37 8.88
CA ALA A 228 -12.29 19.78 9.10
C ALA A 228 -13.18 19.60 7.85
N VAL A 229 -14.43 19.19 8.10
CA VAL A 229 -15.44 18.98 7.06
C VAL A 229 -15.80 20.32 6.39
N GLY A 230 -15.71 20.37 5.06
CA GLY A 230 -16.06 21.55 4.26
C GLY A 230 -14.96 22.60 4.14
N SER A 231 -13.72 22.27 4.51
CA SER A 231 -12.57 23.16 4.31
C SER A 231 -12.23 23.30 2.82
N PRO A 232 -11.96 24.52 2.33
CA PRO A 232 -11.53 24.75 0.95
C PRO A 232 -10.14 24.18 0.68
N THR A 233 -9.75 24.10 -0.60
CA THR A 233 -8.36 23.86 -1.03
C THR A 233 -7.42 24.86 -0.35
N PRO A 234 -6.36 24.40 0.34
CA PRO A 234 -5.39 25.30 0.95
C PRO A 234 -4.76 26.19 -0.10
N THR A 235 -4.72 27.50 0.17
CA THR A 235 -4.08 28.44 -0.76
C THR A 235 -2.58 28.60 -0.52
N ASP A 236 -2.06 28.17 0.64
CA ASP A 236 -0.68 28.38 1.07
C ASP A 236 -0.19 27.25 2.00
N LYS A 237 1.14 27.16 2.20
CA LYS A 237 1.74 26.32 3.27
C LYS A 237 1.10 26.69 4.61
N PRO A 238 0.69 25.72 5.43
CA PRO A 238 0.08 26.00 6.72
C PRO A 238 1.07 26.75 7.61
N SER A 239 0.58 27.81 8.23
CA SER A 239 1.39 28.61 9.16
C SER A 239 1.42 28.02 10.58
N ALA A 240 0.60 27.00 10.86
CA ALA A 240 0.51 26.29 12.14
C ALA A 240 -0.13 24.90 11.98
N ILE A 241 0.12 23.98 12.92
CA ILE A 241 -0.52 22.65 13.01
C ILE A 241 -2.04 22.72 13.15
N THR A 242 -2.56 23.85 13.65
CA THR A 242 -4.01 24.03 13.88
C THR A 242 -4.78 24.42 12.64
N ASP A 243 -4.13 24.45 11.47
CA ASP A 243 -4.79 24.70 10.20
C ASP A 243 -5.68 23.50 9.86
N ASP A 244 -6.99 23.69 9.92
CA ASP A 244 -7.98 22.63 9.80
C ASP A 244 -8.17 22.17 8.34
N GLU A 245 -7.54 22.85 7.39
CA GLU A 245 -7.40 22.40 6.01
C GLU A 245 -6.48 21.17 5.93
N TRP A 246 -5.48 21.05 6.81
CA TRP A 246 -4.44 20.01 6.73
C TRP A 246 -4.68 18.87 7.72
N VAL A 247 -4.27 17.66 7.32
CA VAL A 247 -4.20 16.50 8.19
C VAL A 247 -2.76 16.31 8.67
N THR A 248 -2.59 16.16 9.98
CA THR A 248 -1.30 15.74 10.53
C THR A 248 -1.13 14.23 10.36
N VAL A 249 -0.15 13.83 9.56
CA VAL A 249 0.24 12.44 9.38
C VAL A 249 1.32 12.13 10.40
N HIS A 250 0.96 11.31 11.40
CA HIS A 250 1.85 10.99 12.51
C HIS A 250 2.74 9.79 12.20
N GLY A 251 4.05 9.95 12.37
CA GLY A 251 5.04 8.88 12.21
C GLY A 251 5.11 7.92 13.40
N THR A 252 4.50 8.27 14.53
CA THR A 252 4.32 7.38 15.69
C THR A 252 2.91 7.50 16.23
N ILE A 253 2.37 6.39 16.74
CA ILE A 253 1.17 6.39 17.58
C ILE A 253 1.44 5.67 18.90
N CYS A 254 0.65 5.98 19.92
CA CYS A 254 0.71 5.33 21.21
C CYS A 254 -0.41 4.29 21.34
N VAL A 255 -0.06 3.06 21.71
CA VAL A 255 -1.03 1.97 21.93
C VAL A 255 -0.78 1.25 23.25
N SER A 256 -1.77 0.55 23.80
CA SER A 256 -1.62 -0.34 24.96
C SER A 256 -2.42 -1.61 24.76
N ALA A 257 -1.90 -2.72 25.29
CA ALA A 257 -2.58 -4.02 25.27
C ALA A 257 -3.97 -3.94 25.93
N THR A 258 -4.11 -3.11 26.97
CA THR A 258 -5.33 -3.05 27.76
C THR A 258 -6.34 -2.04 27.22
N ALA A 259 -5.86 -0.95 26.60
CA ALA A 259 -6.67 0.20 26.23
C ALA A 259 -6.69 0.49 24.72
N GLY A 260 -5.95 -0.28 23.91
CA GLY A 260 -5.86 -0.09 22.47
C GLY A 260 -5.13 1.18 22.09
N PHE A 261 -5.68 1.92 21.12
CA PHE A 261 -5.18 3.23 20.75
C PHE A 261 -5.28 4.22 21.91
N LEU A 262 -4.15 4.82 22.28
CA LEU A 262 -4.04 5.78 23.39
C LEU A 262 -3.88 7.23 22.91
N GLY A 263 -3.42 7.43 21.67
CA GLY A 263 -3.26 8.76 21.10
C GLY A 263 -2.28 8.78 19.93
N PHE A 264 -2.27 9.92 19.24
CA PHE A 264 -1.31 10.21 18.19
C PHE A 264 0.03 10.68 18.78
N GLY A 265 1.13 10.44 18.06
CA GLY A 265 2.47 10.72 18.52
C GLY A 265 3.00 9.66 19.50
N GLU A 266 4.17 9.96 20.07
CA GLU A 266 4.78 9.12 21.10
C GLU A 266 3.93 9.09 22.39
N CYS A 267 3.94 7.95 23.07
CA CYS A 267 3.38 7.80 24.39
C CYS A 267 4.07 8.76 25.38
N SER A 268 3.27 9.57 26.06
CA SER A 268 3.70 10.32 27.23
C SER A 268 4.17 9.40 28.36
N ASP A 269 4.95 9.95 29.30
CA ASP A 269 5.42 9.19 30.48
C ASP A 269 4.26 8.54 31.26
N ALA A 270 3.12 9.23 31.37
CA ALA A 270 1.93 8.69 32.03
C ALA A 270 1.36 7.48 31.27
N GLN A 271 1.26 7.58 29.94
CA GLN A 271 0.81 6.45 29.11
C GLN A 271 1.78 5.26 29.18
N LYS A 272 3.09 5.51 29.19
CA LYS A 272 4.11 4.45 29.32
C LYS A 272 4.01 3.71 30.66
N VAL A 273 3.69 4.42 31.75
CA VAL A 273 3.42 3.79 33.07
C VAL A 273 2.23 2.84 33.02
N ASP A 274 1.22 3.17 32.21
CA ASP A 274 0.02 2.34 32.01
C ASP A 274 0.19 1.28 30.89
N GLY A 275 1.44 0.97 30.52
CA GLY A 275 1.77 -0.04 29.51
C GLY A 275 1.62 0.44 28.07
N GLY A 276 1.64 1.75 27.84
CA GLY A 276 1.72 2.36 26.53
C GLY A 276 3.03 2.03 25.81
N VAL A 277 2.93 1.71 24.53
CA VAL A 277 4.02 1.38 23.62
C VAL A 277 3.91 2.26 22.38
N ASP A 278 5.06 2.79 21.95
CA ASP A 278 5.20 3.56 20.73
C ASP A 278 5.16 2.59 19.52
N VAL A 279 4.26 2.82 18.57
CA VAL A 279 4.18 2.08 17.31
C VAL A 279 4.60 2.98 16.19
N ASN A 280 5.65 2.57 15.49
CA ASN A 280 6.19 3.27 14.34
C ASN A 280 5.24 3.15 13.13
N GLN A 281 4.82 4.28 12.58
CA GLN A 281 4.07 4.39 11.32
C GLN A 281 4.97 4.82 10.16
N ASN A 282 6.18 5.28 10.45
CA ASN A 282 7.19 5.58 9.45
C ASN A 282 7.85 4.27 8.98
N LEU A 283 7.11 3.53 8.14
CA LEU A 283 7.46 2.19 7.66
C LEU A 283 8.42 2.21 6.45
N GLY A 284 8.71 3.40 5.93
CA GLY A 284 9.60 3.63 4.82
C GLY A 284 9.01 3.27 3.46
N ALA A 285 9.82 3.41 2.40
CA ALA A 285 9.39 3.23 1.01
C ALA A 285 9.06 1.79 0.57
N ASN A 286 9.14 0.80 1.45
CA ASN A 286 8.88 -0.60 1.07
C ASN A 286 7.54 -1.14 1.56
N THR A 287 6.89 -0.42 2.48
CA THR A 287 5.65 -0.84 3.12
C THR A 287 4.73 0.36 3.27
N ALA A 288 3.51 0.29 2.73
CA ALA A 288 2.54 1.36 2.93
C ALA A 288 2.23 1.51 4.43
N ALA A 289 2.17 2.76 4.90
CA ALA A 289 1.89 3.09 6.28
C ALA A 289 0.40 3.30 6.52
N PHE A 290 -0.28 3.88 5.54
CA PHE A 290 -1.69 4.23 5.62
C PHE A 290 -2.46 3.75 4.40
N ALA A 291 -3.75 3.54 4.61
CA ALA A 291 -4.72 3.31 3.56
C ALA A 291 -5.90 4.27 3.73
N MET A 292 -6.34 4.89 2.64
CA MET A 292 -7.45 5.81 2.57
C MET A 292 -8.56 5.19 1.74
N TYR A 293 -9.77 5.17 2.30
CA TYR A 293 -10.93 4.57 1.65
C TYR A 293 -12.15 5.48 1.75
N ASN A 294 -12.84 5.63 0.62
CA ASN A 294 -14.18 6.19 0.56
C ASN A 294 -15.03 5.26 -0.32
N GLU A 295 -16.15 4.79 0.23
CA GLU A 295 -17.02 3.82 -0.44
C GLU A 295 -17.67 4.39 -1.70
N ASP A 296 -18.12 5.64 -1.69
CA ASP A 296 -18.76 6.27 -2.85
C ASP A 296 -17.75 6.52 -3.98
N LEU A 297 -16.57 7.05 -3.66
CA LEU A 297 -15.45 7.19 -4.60
C LEU A 297 -15.08 5.83 -5.20
N SER A 298 -14.88 4.80 -4.36
CA SER A 298 -14.55 3.47 -4.84
C SER A 298 -15.60 2.93 -5.80
N ASN A 299 -16.89 3.05 -5.47
CA ASN A 299 -17.96 2.61 -6.34
C ASN A 299 -17.97 3.38 -7.67
N LYS A 300 -17.72 4.70 -7.66
CA LYS A 300 -17.71 5.50 -8.88
C LYS A 300 -16.48 5.22 -9.75
N VAL A 301 -15.30 5.05 -9.14
CA VAL A 301 -14.08 4.70 -9.87
C VAL A 301 -14.27 3.36 -10.57
N LEU A 302 -14.92 2.38 -9.94
CA LEU A 302 -15.05 1.03 -10.50
C LEU A 302 -16.26 0.86 -11.44
N ASP A 303 -17.39 1.50 -11.13
CA ASP A 303 -18.64 1.34 -11.88
C ASP A 303 -19.45 2.65 -11.89
N SER A 304 -19.10 3.55 -12.82
CA SER A 304 -19.91 4.74 -13.10
C SER A 304 -19.73 5.26 -14.52
N ALA A 305 -20.59 6.22 -14.86
CA ALA A 305 -20.55 6.98 -16.11
C ALA A 305 -19.62 8.20 -16.07
N TYR A 306 -18.83 8.40 -14.99
CA TYR A 306 -17.77 9.41 -15.04
C TYR A 306 -16.65 8.95 -15.98
N ASP A 307 -15.99 9.91 -16.62
CA ASP A 307 -14.97 9.66 -17.63
C ASP A 307 -13.56 9.89 -17.10
N VAL A 308 -13.37 10.87 -16.22
CA VAL A 308 -12.04 11.31 -15.76
C VAL A 308 -11.99 11.37 -14.24
N ILE A 309 -10.85 10.99 -13.67
CA ILE A 309 -10.47 11.22 -12.28
C ILE A 309 -9.29 12.22 -12.24
N HIS A 310 -9.40 13.21 -11.36
CA HIS A 310 -8.30 14.11 -11.00
C HIS A 310 -7.92 13.91 -9.55
N GLY A 311 -6.62 13.93 -9.26
CA GLY A 311 -6.05 13.92 -7.92
C GLY A 311 -5.14 15.13 -7.72
N GLU A 312 -5.40 15.89 -6.68
CA GLU A 312 -4.54 16.98 -6.21
C GLU A 312 -4.08 16.66 -4.80
N TRP A 313 -2.79 16.87 -4.53
CA TRP A 313 -2.30 16.73 -3.17
C TRP A 313 -1.14 17.65 -2.88
N MET A 314 -0.98 17.90 -1.59
CA MET A 314 0.06 18.75 -1.07
C MET A 314 0.63 18.13 0.20
N PHE A 315 1.93 18.33 0.37
CA PHE A 315 2.62 17.99 1.60
C PHE A 315 3.36 19.21 2.13
N ALA A 316 3.45 19.31 3.45
CA ALA A 316 4.26 20.30 4.14
C ALA A 316 5.00 19.66 5.32
N GLU A 317 6.13 20.26 5.68
CA GLU A 317 7.05 19.79 6.71
C GLU A 317 7.70 18.42 6.40
N ILE A 318 7.86 18.10 5.11
CA ILE A 318 8.59 16.92 4.64
C ILE A 318 10.08 17.09 4.94
N ASN A 319 10.77 16.03 5.38
CA ASN A 319 12.21 16.05 5.62
C ASN A 319 12.98 14.89 4.99
N ASN A 320 12.34 14.02 4.21
CA ASN A 320 13.06 13.05 3.38
C ASN A 320 12.32 12.52 2.15
N GLY A 321 11.05 12.88 1.92
CA GLY A 321 10.49 13.01 0.58
C GLY A 321 10.14 11.71 -0.16
N TYR A 322 10.75 10.58 0.19
CA TYR A 322 10.49 9.30 -0.47
C TYR A 322 9.17 8.69 0.04
N GLU A 323 8.18 9.54 0.17
CA GLU A 323 6.77 9.23 0.23
C GLU A 323 6.36 8.70 -1.15
N GLN A 324 5.44 7.75 -1.11
CA GLN A 324 4.84 7.16 -2.29
C GLN A 324 3.35 7.18 -2.09
N GLU A 325 2.63 7.50 -3.14
CA GLU A 325 1.19 7.49 -3.16
C GLU A 325 0.75 6.69 -4.38
N PHE A 326 -0.11 5.70 -4.13
CA PHE A 326 -0.56 4.79 -5.17
C PHE A 326 -1.92 4.22 -4.81
N SER A 327 -2.65 3.66 -5.76
CA SER A 327 -3.85 2.87 -5.50
C SER A 327 -3.72 1.45 -6.01
N ALA A 328 -4.53 0.58 -5.42
CA ALA A 328 -4.73 -0.78 -5.87
C ALA A 328 -6.14 -1.25 -5.48
N LEU A 329 -6.57 -2.36 -6.05
CA LEU A 329 -7.80 -3.02 -5.63
C LEU A 329 -7.55 -3.92 -4.43
N THR A 330 -8.44 -3.86 -3.45
CA THR A 330 -8.36 -4.65 -2.21
C THR A 330 -9.57 -5.57 -2.08
N PRO A 331 -9.41 -6.89 -1.81
CA PRO A 331 -8.16 -7.59 -1.49
C PRO A 331 -7.16 -7.57 -2.66
N PHE A 332 -5.88 -7.35 -2.35
CA PHE A 332 -4.81 -7.30 -3.34
C PHE A 332 -3.97 -8.57 -3.23
N ASP A 333 -3.92 -9.37 -4.29
CA ASP A 333 -3.15 -10.63 -4.28
C ASP A 333 -1.70 -10.47 -4.73
N GLY A 334 -1.25 -9.23 -4.98
CA GLY A 334 -0.14 -9.03 -5.88
C GLY A 334 -0.58 -9.14 -7.33
N PRO A 335 0.19 -8.61 -8.29
CA PRO A 335 0.16 -9.13 -9.64
C PRO A 335 0.32 -10.64 -9.50
N ARG A 336 -0.64 -11.40 -10.04
CA ARG A 336 -0.57 -12.87 -10.09
C ARG A 336 0.57 -13.24 -11.02
N ARG A 337 1.81 -13.15 -10.53
CA ARG A 337 2.88 -14.03 -10.99
C ARG A 337 2.48 -15.41 -10.52
N GLU A 338 1.57 -16.04 -11.27
CA GLU A 338 1.67 -17.47 -11.54
C GLU A 338 3.09 -17.66 -12.08
N VAL A 339 4.07 -17.79 -11.19
CA VAL A 339 5.36 -18.36 -11.56
C VAL A 339 4.95 -19.75 -12.03
N PRO A 340 4.95 -20.05 -13.34
CA PRO A 340 4.60 -21.38 -13.81
C PRO A 340 5.57 -22.27 -13.07
N GLU A 341 5.07 -23.14 -12.19
CA GLU A 341 5.93 -23.94 -11.31
C GLU A 341 7.07 -24.45 -12.18
N PRO A 342 8.31 -23.97 -11.95
CA PRO A 342 9.31 -24.11 -12.96
C PRO A 342 9.44 -25.60 -13.23
N GLY A 343 9.57 -25.96 -14.50
CA GLY A 343 9.82 -27.33 -14.90
C GLY A 343 11.02 -27.95 -14.18
N THR A 344 11.70 -27.29 -13.24
CA THR A 344 12.59 -27.82 -12.21
C THR A 344 11.94 -28.89 -11.32
N LEU A 345 10.67 -28.81 -10.90
CA LEU A 345 10.05 -29.95 -10.18
C LEU A 345 9.88 -31.16 -11.10
N LEU A 346 9.45 -30.91 -12.35
CA LEU A 346 9.38 -31.92 -13.40
C LEU A 346 10.77 -32.48 -13.76
N LEU A 347 11.80 -31.63 -13.88
CA LEU A 347 13.18 -31.97 -14.22
C LEU A 347 13.89 -32.66 -13.06
N LEU A 348 13.59 -32.29 -11.81
CA LEU A 348 14.05 -32.99 -10.62
C LEU A 348 13.40 -34.37 -10.54
N GLY A 349 12.10 -34.47 -10.80
CA GLY A 349 11.38 -35.73 -10.94
C GLY A 349 11.97 -36.62 -12.04
N LEU A 350 12.21 -36.07 -13.23
CA LEU A 350 12.83 -36.76 -14.36
C LEU A 350 14.30 -37.13 -14.09
N GLY A 351 15.05 -36.28 -13.38
CA GLY A 351 16.43 -36.54 -12.97
C GLY A 351 16.53 -37.70 -11.98
N LEU A 352 15.65 -37.74 -10.98
CA LEU A 352 15.58 -38.84 -10.02
C LEU A 352 15.12 -40.16 -10.69
N ALA A 353 14.13 -40.09 -11.59
CA ALA A 353 13.72 -41.25 -12.39
C ALA A 353 14.87 -41.77 -13.29
N GLY A 354 15.66 -40.88 -13.88
CA GLY A 354 16.84 -41.22 -14.67
C GLY A 354 17.94 -41.92 -13.86
N ILE A 355 18.18 -41.50 -12.62
CA ILE A 355 19.14 -42.14 -11.70
C ILE A 355 18.64 -43.54 -11.29
N GLY A 356 17.35 -43.68 -11.00
CA GLY A 356 16.72 -44.97 -10.69
C GLY A 356 16.84 -45.96 -11.86
N TYR A 357 16.55 -45.51 -13.08
CA TYR A 357 16.65 -46.33 -14.29
C TYR A 357 18.09 -46.79 -14.57
N ARG A 358 19.09 -45.93 -14.35
CA ARG A 358 20.50 -46.26 -14.58
C ARG A 358 21.05 -47.29 -13.59
N ARG A 359 20.59 -47.25 -12.32
CA ARG A 359 20.94 -48.26 -11.31
C ARG A 359 20.39 -49.64 -11.65
N HIS A 360 19.23 -49.72 -12.32
CA HIS A 360 18.62 -51.00 -12.64
C HIS A 360 19.28 -51.76 -13.81
N LYS A 361 20.12 -51.08 -14.61
CA LYS A 361 20.84 -51.70 -15.75
C LYS A 361 22.25 -52.20 -15.42
N ILE A 362 22.78 -51.92 -14.23
CA ILE A 362 24.16 -52.27 -13.83
C ILE A 362 24.19 -53.45 -12.83
N ALA A 363 23.03 -53.86 -12.31
CA ALA A 363 22.82 -55.14 -11.65
C ALA A 363 22.20 -56.12 -12.64
#